data_AF-A0A7C5J6U1-F1
#
_entry.id   AF-A0A7C5J6U1-F1
#
_cell.length_a   1.000
_cell.length_b   1.000
_cell.length_c   1.000
_cell.angle_alpha   90.00
_cell.angle_beta   90.00
_cell.angle_gamma   90.00
#
_symmetry.space_group_name_H-M   'P 1'
#
loop_
_entity.id
_entity.type
_entity.pdbx_description
1 polymer ?
#
loop_
_entity_poly.entity_id
_entity_poly.type
_entity_poly.pdbx_seq_one_letter_code
_entity_poly.pdbx_strand_id
1 'polypeptide(L)'
;MQFEGVLQGATTSVDAWAIAGQPVAGAISWLERLATRCCVLIVSPRNRAPGAASAMCAWLEQHGLPHEVAARLVFPSDYPEAALYIGRSHLTFSGEFPSLDELEPLLTKKA
;
A
#
# COMPACT_ATOMS: atom_id res chain seq x y z
N MET A 1 -4.96 -0.83 3.09
CA MET A 1 -4.78 -0.35 1.70
C MET A 1 -4.43 -1.54 0.82
N GLN A 2 -5.07 -1.69 -0.34
CA GLN A 2 -4.73 -2.74 -1.30
C GLN A 2 -3.37 -2.47 -1.96
N PHE A 3 -2.58 -3.50 -2.25
CA PHE A 3 -1.31 -3.35 -2.97
C PHE A 3 -1.55 -3.20 -4.47
N GLU A 4 -2.25 -4.16 -5.08
CA GLU A 4 -2.47 -4.23 -6.53
C GLU A 4 -3.49 -3.19 -6.99
N GLY A 5 -3.13 -2.43 -8.02
CA GLY A 5 -3.93 -1.34 -8.60
C GLY A 5 -4.10 -0.10 -7.71
N VAL A 6 -3.35 -0.01 -6.61
CA VAL A 6 -3.22 1.22 -5.81
C VAL A 6 -1.75 1.61 -5.73
N LEU A 7 -0.88 0.72 -5.25
CA LEU A 7 0.56 0.95 -5.17
C LEU A 7 1.26 0.42 -6.41
N GLN A 8 1.02 -0.85 -6.73
CA GLN A 8 1.50 -1.50 -7.94
C GLN A 8 0.48 -1.28 -9.07
N GLY A 9 0.93 -0.89 -10.26
CA GLY A 9 0.08 -0.80 -11.44
C GLY A 9 -0.56 -2.14 -11.83
N ALA A 10 -1.52 -2.10 -12.76
CA ALA A 10 -2.18 -3.32 -13.24
C ALA A 10 -1.16 -4.31 -13.81
N THR A 11 -1.17 -5.53 -13.29
CA THR A 11 -0.32 -6.64 -13.73
C THR A 11 -1.18 -7.89 -13.87
N THR A 12 -0.81 -8.77 -14.81
CA THR A 12 -1.44 -10.08 -15.01
C THR A 12 -0.83 -11.15 -14.11
N SER A 13 0.30 -10.86 -13.45
CA SER A 13 0.98 -11.79 -12.55
C SER A 13 0.66 -11.47 -11.09
N VAL A 14 0.22 -12.51 -10.36
CA VAL A 14 0.06 -12.49 -8.91
C VAL A 14 1.14 -13.28 -8.17
N ASP A 15 2.30 -13.50 -8.81
CA ASP A 15 3.45 -14.15 -8.16
C ASP A 15 3.79 -13.40 -6.87
N ALA A 16 3.89 -14.16 -5.79
CA ALA A 16 4.07 -13.66 -4.44
C ALA A 16 5.49 -13.16 -4.18
N TRP A 17 6.47 -13.62 -4.95
CA TRP A 17 7.90 -13.27 -4.79
C TRP A 17 8.41 -12.43 -5.96
N ALA A 18 7.91 -12.66 -7.18
CA ALA A 18 8.28 -11.92 -8.37
C ALA A 18 7.25 -10.81 -8.68
N ILE A 19 7.38 -9.67 -8.00
CA ILE A 19 6.48 -8.54 -8.17
C ILE A 19 6.83 -7.78 -9.47
N ALA A 20 6.05 -8.04 -10.52
CA ALA A 20 6.22 -7.42 -11.84
C ALA A 20 5.38 -6.15 -12.01
N GLY A 21 5.89 -5.16 -12.74
CA GLY A 21 5.17 -3.92 -13.06
C GLY A 21 5.73 -2.70 -12.34
N GLN A 22 5.25 -1.53 -12.73
CA GLN A 22 5.69 -0.24 -12.19
C GLN A 22 4.72 0.24 -11.09
N PRO A 23 5.18 1.09 -10.15
CA PRO A 23 4.27 1.77 -9.26
C PRO A 23 3.29 2.64 -10.04
N VAL A 24 2.08 2.77 -9.50
CA VAL A 24 1.16 3.82 -9.94
C VAL A 24 1.85 5.17 -9.73
N ALA A 25 1.72 6.07 -10.70
CA ALA A 25 2.38 7.38 -10.64
C ALA A 25 2.06 8.09 -9.32
N GLY A 26 3.08 8.59 -8.61
CA GLY A 26 2.91 9.29 -7.34
C GLY A 26 2.66 8.38 -6.11
N ALA A 27 2.35 7.10 -6.28
CA ALA A 27 1.94 6.20 -5.20
C ALA A 27 3.00 6.05 -4.10
N ILE A 28 4.26 5.89 -4.49
CA ILE A 28 5.38 5.73 -3.53
C ILE A 28 5.53 6.97 -2.67
N SER A 29 5.59 8.15 -3.30
CA SER A 29 5.71 9.43 -2.58
C SER A 29 4.51 9.68 -1.65
N TRP A 30 3.32 9.26 -2.07
CA TRP A 30 2.11 9.41 -1.28
C TRP A 30 2.08 8.46 -0.09
N LEU A 31 2.46 7.19 -0.31
CA LEU A 31 2.60 6.19 0.75
C LEU A 31 3.61 6.64 1.80
N GLU A 32 4.75 7.18 1.37
CA GLU A 32 5.77 7.73 2.26
C GLU A 32 5.18 8.78 3.20
N ARG A 33 4.50 9.79 2.63
CA ARG A 33 3.85 10.85 3.41
C ARG A 33 2.76 10.30 4.33
N LEU A 34 1.93 9.36 3.86
CA LEU A 34 0.86 8.76 4.65
C LEU A 34 1.39 7.99 5.87
N ALA A 35 2.47 7.23 5.70
CA ALA A 35 3.11 6.46 6.77
C ALA A 35 3.73 7.34 7.88
N THR A 36 3.92 8.64 7.63
CA THR A 36 4.31 9.60 8.68
C THR A 36 3.15 9.96 9.62
N ARG A 37 1.90 9.78 9.18
CA ARG A 37 0.70 10.20 9.93
C ARG A 37 -0.04 9.05 10.59
N CYS A 38 -0.01 7.86 10.02
CA CYS A 38 -0.76 6.71 10.54
C CYS A 38 -0.04 5.38 10.30
N CYS A 39 -0.53 4.34 10.98
CA CYS A 39 -0.14 2.97 10.69
C CYS A 39 -0.77 2.54 9.35
N VAL A 40 0.05 2.06 8.42
CA VAL A 40 -0.41 1.63 7.11
C VAL A 40 -0.34 0.10 7.01
N LEU A 41 -1.51 -0.50 6.80
CA LEU A 41 -1.66 -1.93 6.58
C LEU A 41 -1.79 -2.17 5.07
N ILE A 42 -0.84 -2.88 4.47
CA ILE A 42 -0.83 -3.25 3.06
C ILE A 42 -1.42 -4.64 2.89
N VAL A 43 -2.57 -4.71 2.23
CA VAL A 43 -3.32 -5.94 1.99
C VAL A 43 -3.10 -6.38 0.55
N SER A 44 -2.69 -7.63 0.39
CA SER A 44 -2.50 -8.28 -0.90
C SER A 44 -2.92 -9.75 -0.78
N PRO A 45 -3.47 -10.37 -1.83
CA PRO A 45 -3.59 -11.83 -1.90
C PRO A 45 -2.26 -12.57 -1.64
N ARG A 46 -1.13 -11.91 -1.90
CA ARG A 46 0.22 -12.44 -1.69
C ARG A 46 0.58 -12.60 -0.22
N ASN A 47 -0.03 -11.84 0.70
CA ASN A 47 0.34 -11.83 2.13
C ASN A 47 0.19 -13.19 2.84
N ARG A 48 -0.48 -14.17 2.21
CA ARG A 48 -0.62 -15.54 2.73
C ARG A 48 0.59 -16.42 2.39
N ALA A 49 1.39 -16.04 1.40
CA ALA A 49 2.58 -16.77 1.04
C ALA A 49 3.76 -16.37 1.95
N PRO A 50 4.51 -17.35 2.49
CA PRO A 50 5.72 -17.07 3.27
C PRO A 50 6.71 -16.19 2.49
N GLY A 51 7.20 -15.12 3.12
CA GLY A 51 8.18 -14.20 2.52
C GLY A 51 7.62 -13.18 1.53
N ALA A 52 6.32 -13.22 1.20
CA ALA A 52 5.72 -12.26 0.27
C ALA A 52 5.78 -10.82 0.79
N ALA A 53 5.59 -10.61 2.09
CA ALA A 53 5.74 -9.29 2.72
C ALA A 53 7.14 -8.71 2.48
N SER A 54 8.19 -9.52 2.65
CA SER A 54 9.56 -9.11 2.37
C SER A 54 9.78 -8.78 0.90
N ALA A 55 9.18 -9.54 -0.02
CA ALA A 55 9.23 -9.23 -1.45
C ALA A 55 8.54 -7.89 -1.78
N MET A 56 7.37 -7.62 -1.18
CA MET A 56 6.68 -6.33 -1.35
C MET A 56 7.46 -5.16 -0.75
N CYS A 57 8.07 -5.33 0.43
CA CYS A 57 8.96 -4.32 1.00
C CYS A 57 10.13 -4.03 0.05
N ALA A 58 10.84 -5.07 -0.40
CA ALA A 58 11.98 -4.91 -1.31
C ALA A 58 11.58 -4.21 -2.61
N TRP A 59 10.40 -4.53 -3.16
CA TRP A 59 9.88 -3.86 -4.34
C TRP A 59 9.56 -2.37 -4.08
N LEU A 60 8.93 -2.05 -2.94
CA LEU A 60 8.65 -0.66 -2.57
C LEU A 60 9.95 0.15 -2.39
N GLU A 61 10.95 -0.45 -1.75
CA GLU A 61 12.28 0.15 -1.57
C GLU A 61 13.01 0.38 -2.88
N GLN A 62 12.99 -0.62 -3.78
CA GLN A 62 13.55 -0.50 -5.13
C GLN A 62 12.94 0.67 -5.91
N HIS A 63 11.67 1.00 -5.64
CA HIS A 63 10.95 2.11 -6.27
C HIS A 63 11.01 3.43 -5.48
N GLY A 64 11.87 3.51 -4.47
CA GLY A 64 12.22 4.76 -3.81
C GLY A 64 11.49 5.01 -2.48
N LEU A 65 10.78 4.03 -1.92
CA LEU A 65 10.29 4.13 -0.55
C LEU A 65 11.50 3.99 0.40
N PRO A 66 11.75 4.92 1.33
CA PRO A 66 12.84 4.76 2.28
C PRO A 66 12.68 3.49 3.13
N HIS A 67 13.78 2.79 3.41
CA HIS A 67 13.78 1.52 4.14
C HIS A 67 13.11 1.64 5.52
N GLU A 68 13.35 2.74 6.23
CA GLU A 68 12.75 3.03 7.53
C GLU A 68 11.23 3.19 7.46
N VAL A 69 10.70 3.64 6.32
CA VAL A 69 9.26 3.73 6.09
C VAL A 69 8.71 2.36 5.72
N ALA A 70 9.37 1.63 4.83
CA ALA A 70 9.00 0.27 4.45
C ALA A 70 8.93 -0.68 5.65
N ALA A 71 9.91 -0.60 6.56
CA ALA A 71 9.98 -1.40 7.77
C ALA A 71 8.83 -1.16 8.77
N ARG A 72 8.13 -0.02 8.66
CA ARG A 72 6.96 0.32 9.50
C ARG A 72 5.63 -0.16 8.91
N LEU A 73 5.61 -0.60 7.66
CA LEU A 73 4.41 -1.11 7.01
C LEU A 73 4.04 -2.48 7.58
N VAL A 74 2.74 -2.74 7.71
CA VAL A 74 2.22 -4.01 8.21
C VAL A 74 1.54 -4.77 7.07
N PHE A 75 1.82 -6.08 6.94
CA PHE A 75 1.31 -6.92 5.86
C PHE A 75 0.47 -8.08 6.43
N PRO A 76 -0.80 -7.83 6.81
CA PRO A 76 -1.64 -8.85 7.43
C PRO A 76 -2.10 -9.90 6.41
N SER A 77 -2.16 -11.17 6.83
CA SER A 77 -2.61 -12.29 5.97
C SER A 77 -4.12 -12.33 5.72
N ASP A 78 -4.89 -11.65 6.58
CA ASP A 78 -6.34 -11.49 6.48
C ASP A 78 -6.72 -10.00 6.47
N TYR A 79 -7.97 -9.70 6.12
CA TYR A 79 -8.46 -8.32 6.03
C TYR A 79 -8.67 -7.76 7.45
N PRO A 80 -7.78 -6.87 7.93
CA PRO A 80 -7.84 -6.39 9.31
C PRO A 80 -8.98 -5.36 9.46
N GLU A 81 -9.46 -5.12 10.67
CA GLU A 81 -10.22 -3.90 10.97
C GLU A 81 -9.32 -2.66 10.79
N ALA A 82 -9.83 -1.63 10.13
CA ALA A 82 -9.09 -0.39 9.88
C ALA A 82 -10.03 0.83 9.90
N ALA A 83 -9.49 1.97 10.30
CA ALA A 83 -10.21 3.26 10.27
C ALA A 83 -10.59 3.67 8.84
N LEU A 84 -9.76 3.31 7.85
CA LEU A 84 -9.99 3.61 6.44
C LEU A 84 -9.47 2.48 5.54
N TYR A 85 -10.31 2.06 4.59
CA TYR A 85 -9.94 1.15 3.52
C TYR A 85 -9.77 1.89 2.21
N ILE A 86 -8.66 1.59 1.53
CA ILE A 86 -8.31 2.14 0.23
C ILE A 86 -8.08 0.96 -0.72
N GLY A 87 -8.85 0.89 -1.80
CA GLY A 87 -8.82 -0.22 -2.75
C GLY A 87 -9.48 0.12 -4.09
N ARG A 88 -9.37 -0.79 -5.05
CA ARG A 88 -9.76 -0.58 -6.46
C ARG A 88 -11.26 -0.45 -6.73
N SER A 89 -12.12 -0.84 -5.79
CA SER A 89 -13.56 -0.92 -6.02
C SER A 89 -14.27 0.44 -6.13
N HIS A 90 -13.61 1.54 -5.73
CA HIS A 90 -14.19 2.89 -5.77
C HIS A 90 -13.28 3.99 -6.35
N LEU A 91 -11.97 3.74 -6.46
CA LEU A 91 -10.99 4.70 -7.01
C LEU A 91 -10.03 3.95 -7.94
N THR A 92 -10.00 4.33 -9.22
CA THR A 92 -8.92 3.93 -10.12
C THR A 92 -7.77 4.89 -9.88
N PHE A 93 -6.75 4.44 -9.15
CA PHE A 93 -5.54 5.24 -8.93
C PHE A 93 -4.76 5.30 -10.24
N SER A 94 -4.88 6.42 -10.95
CA SER A 94 -4.18 6.70 -12.22
C SER A 94 -3.05 7.73 -12.06
N GLY A 95 -2.77 8.15 -10.83
CA GLY A 95 -1.81 9.22 -10.53
C GLY A 95 -2.32 10.23 -9.50
N GLU A 96 -3.63 10.29 -9.32
CA GLU A 96 -4.27 11.17 -8.33
C GLU A 96 -4.56 10.39 -7.05
N PHE A 97 -3.94 10.85 -5.95
CA PHE A 97 -4.15 10.33 -4.61
C PHE A 97 -4.72 11.43 -3.73
N PRO A 98 -5.63 11.12 -2.79
CA PRO A 98 -6.15 12.12 -1.86
C PRO A 98 -5.01 12.73 -1.05
N SER A 99 -5.09 14.03 -0.81
CA SER A 99 -4.21 14.74 0.10
C SER A 99 -4.36 14.20 1.54
N LEU A 100 -3.34 14.41 2.37
CA LEU A 100 -3.42 13.95 3.76
C LEU A 100 -4.47 14.71 4.57
N ASP A 101 -4.72 15.98 4.23
CA ASP A 101 -5.73 16.81 4.88
C ASP A 101 -7.15 16.31 4.57
N GLU A 102 -7.38 15.81 3.35
CA GLU A 102 -8.66 15.14 3.00
C GLU A 102 -8.87 13.83 3.77
N LEU A 103 -7.79 13.14 4.14
CA LEU A 103 -7.85 11.89 4.89
C LEU A 103 -7.93 12.09 6.41
N GLU A 104 -7.42 13.19 6.94
CA GLU A 104 -7.30 13.43 8.38
C GLU A 104 -8.62 13.27 9.17
N PRO A 105 -9.78 13.77 8.70
CA PRO A 105 -11.06 13.56 9.38
C PRO A 105 -11.49 12.09 9.44
N LEU A 106 -11.04 11.27 8.48
CA LEU A 106 -11.35 9.84 8.40
C LEU A 106 -10.42 9.02 9.31
N LEU A 107 -9.17 9.48 9.47
CA LEU A 107 -8.16 8.85 10.32
C LEU A 107 -8.40 9.12 11.83
N THR A 108 -9.13 10.19 12.15
CA THR A 108 -9.35 10.67 13.53
C THR A 108 -10.72 10.31 14.10
N LYS A 109 -11.59 9.62 13.35
CA LYS A 109 -12.87 9.14 13.88
C LYS A 109 -12.60 8.16 15.04
N LYS A 110 -12.74 8.67 16.26
CA LYS A 110 -12.84 7.88 17.48
C LYS A 110 -14.01 6.92 17.31
N ALA A 111 -13.73 5.63 17.47
CA ALA A 111 -14.74 4.66 17.90
C ALA A 111 -15.34 5.10 19.24
#